data_AF-A0A2V6T776-F1
#
_entry.id   AF-A0A2V6T776-F1
#
_cell.length_a   1.000
_cell.length_b   1.000
_cell.length_c   1.000
_cell.angle_alpha   90.00
_cell.angle_beta   90.00
_cell.angle_gamma   90.00
#
_symmetry.space_group_name_H-M   'P 1'
#
loop_
_entity.id
_entity.type
_entity.pdbx_description
1 polymer ?
#
loop_
_entity_poly.entity_id
_entity_poly.type
_entity_poly.pdbx_seq_one_letter_code
_entity_poly.pdbx_strand_id
1 'polypeptide(L)'
;SEDRAVATGVVARRNGEVSDAWLQLVGLDAAGHIVSFNSLSHVRWASPWDVEPFTLELRPRGGEQRFEVRVKAFLYQEGAPTKG
;
A
#
# COMPACT_ATOMS: atom_id res chain seq x y z
N SER A 1 4.70 -11.48 23.80
CA SER A 1 4.35 -10.41 22.84
C SER A 1 5.15 -10.67 21.59
N GLU A 2 4.54 -11.09 20.49
CA GLU A 2 5.23 -11.02 19.19
C GLU A 2 5.07 -9.59 18.71
N ASP A 3 6.14 -8.80 18.69
CA ASP A 3 6.05 -7.43 18.17
C ASP A 3 5.62 -7.48 16.70
N ARG A 4 4.57 -6.72 16.39
CA ARG A 4 4.02 -6.56 15.04
C ARG A 4 3.71 -5.10 14.79
N ALA A 5 4.17 -4.60 13.65
CA ALA A 5 3.67 -3.36 13.09
C ALA A 5 2.41 -3.66 12.29
N VAL A 6 1.31 -2.99 12.63
CA VAL A 6 0.02 -3.13 11.96
C VAL A 6 -0.40 -1.76 11.44
N ALA A 7 -0.72 -1.70 10.14
CA ALA A 7 -1.30 -0.53 9.52
C ALA A 7 -2.67 -0.89 8.97
N THR A 8 -3.71 -0.26 9.50
CA THR A 8 -5.08 -0.37 9.01
C THR A 8 -5.52 0.96 8.42
N GLY A 9 -6.36 0.91 7.40
CA GLY A 9 -6.86 2.12 6.79
C GLY A 9 -7.82 1.84 5.66
N VAL A 10 -8.08 2.90 4.90
CA VAL A 10 -8.92 2.86 3.70
C VAL A 10 -8.21 3.57 2.57
N VAL A 11 -8.38 3.07 1.35
CA VAL A 11 -7.91 3.74 0.14
C VAL A 11 -9.11 4.11 -0.71
N ALA A 12 -9.37 5.41 -0.79
CA ALA A 12 -10.42 5.97 -1.63
C ALA A 12 -9.90 6.16 -3.06
N ARG A 13 -10.68 5.73 -4.05
CA ARG A 13 -10.38 5.99 -5.46
C ARG A 13 -10.69 7.44 -5.81
N ARG A 14 -9.67 8.31 -5.73
CA ARG A 14 -9.82 9.73 -6.13
C ARG A 14 -9.67 9.97 -7.63
N ASN A 15 -8.93 9.10 -8.32
CA ASN A 15 -8.86 9.09 -9.77
C ASN A 15 -9.71 7.92 -10.29
N GLY A 16 -10.80 8.23 -11.00
CA GLY A 16 -11.70 7.28 -11.63
C GLY A 16 -11.06 6.42 -12.73
N GLU A 17 -9.77 6.57 -12.99
CA GLU A 17 -9.02 5.79 -13.98
C GLU A 17 -8.25 4.61 -13.34
N VAL A 18 -7.92 4.65 -12.04
CA VAL A 18 -7.11 3.58 -11.39
C VAL A 18 -8.02 2.42 -10.94
N SER A 19 -7.81 1.20 -11.44
CA SER A 19 -8.61 0.02 -11.06
C SER A 19 -8.02 -0.80 -9.92
N ASP A 20 -6.69 -0.81 -9.81
CA ASP A 20 -5.96 -1.69 -8.91
C ASP A 20 -4.76 -0.98 -8.30
N ALA A 21 -4.40 -1.34 -7.07
CA ALA A 21 -3.17 -0.90 -6.42
C ALA A 21 -2.55 -2.03 -5.60
N TRP A 22 -1.22 -2.03 -5.51
CA TRP A 22 -0.47 -2.94 -4.65
C TRP A 22 0.19 -2.13 -3.54
N LEU A 23 -0.22 -2.40 -2.32
CA LEU A 23 0.27 -1.76 -1.11
C LEU A 23 1.32 -2.63 -0.43
N GLN A 24 2.27 -1.99 0.23
CA GLN A 24 3.28 -2.65 1.05
C GLN A 24 3.53 -1.85 2.32
N LEU A 25 3.62 -2.54 3.46
CA LEU A 25 4.12 -1.98 4.70
C LEU A 25 5.63 -2.22 4.74
N VAL A 26 6.41 -1.16 4.89
CA VAL A 26 7.87 -1.20 4.95
C VAL A 26 8.36 -0.61 6.27
N GLY A 27 9.39 -1.22 6.84
CA GLY A 27 10.17 -0.67 7.93
C GLY A 27 11.44 -0.01 7.39
N LEU A 28 11.74 1.19 7.89
CA LEU A 28 12.87 2.00 7.44
C LEU A 28 13.88 2.23 8.57
N ASP A 29 15.17 2.23 8.25
CA ASP A 29 16.22 2.66 9.17
C ASP A 29 16.33 4.20 9.26
N ALA A 30 17.32 4.68 10.03
CA ALA A 30 17.59 6.11 10.22
C ALA A 30 17.97 6.85 8.93
N ALA A 31 18.57 6.14 7.96
CA ALA A 31 18.96 6.68 6.67
C ALA A 31 17.81 6.62 5.64
N GLY A 32 16.67 5.99 6.00
CA GLY A 32 15.51 5.82 5.14
C GLY A 32 15.60 4.60 4.22
N HIS A 33 16.55 3.68 4.43
CA HIS A 33 16.60 2.43 3.69
C HIS A 33 15.54 1.46 4.19
N ILE A 34 14.98 0.67 3.27
CA ILE A 34 14.06 -0.42 3.62
C ILE A 34 14.85 -1.57 4.23
N VAL A 35 14.60 -1.86 5.51
CA VAL A 35 15.22 -2.97 6.24
C VAL A 35 14.27 -4.13 6.52
N SER A 36 12.96 -3.90 6.37
CA SER A 36 11.93 -4.93 6.41
C SER A 36 10.70 -4.55 5.60
N PHE A 37 9.96 -5.55 5.14
CA PHE A 37 8.75 -5.37 4.36
C PHE A 37 7.86 -6.61 4.43
N ASN A 38 6.56 -6.43 4.23
CA ASN A 38 5.62 -7.53 4.10
C ASN A 38 5.37 -7.90 2.62
N SER A 39 4.56 -8.93 2.37
CA SER A 39 4.09 -9.23 1.02
C SER A 39 3.19 -8.10 0.50
N LEU A 40 3.16 -7.93 -0.83
CA LEU A 40 2.24 -6.99 -1.47
C LEU A 40 0.80 -7.40 -1.17
N SER A 41 -0.01 -6.41 -0.77
CA SER A 41 -1.46 -6.56 -0.68
C SER A 41 -2.11 -5.88 -1.87
N HIS A 42 -3.03 -6.58 -2.52
CA HIS A 42 -3.77 -6.06 -3.66
C HIS A 42 -5.07 -5.42 -3.19
N VAL A 43 -5.36 -4.23 -3.71
CA VAL A 43 -6.62 -3.50 -3.56
C VAL A 43 -7.20 -3.32 -4.95
N ARG A 44 -8.48 -3.66 -5.12
CA ARG A 44 -9.21 -3.52 -6.38
C ARG A 44 -10.52 -2.79 -6.13
N TRP A 45 -10.73 -1.70 -6.87
CA TRP A 45 -11.99 -0.94 -6.80
C TRP A 45 -12.95 -1.43 -7.89
N ALA A 46 -14.19 -1.75 -7.52
CA ALA A 46 -15.22 -2.13 -8.49
C ALA A 46 -15.86 -0.90 -9.16
N SER A 47 -15.88 0.23 -8.46
CA SER A 47 -16.51 1.49 -8.87
C SER A 47 -15.58 2.68 -8.58
N PRO A 48 -15.67 3.78 -9.36
CA PRO A 48 -14.95 5.03 -9.11
C PRO A 48 -15.18 5.65 -7.72
N TRP A 49 -16.28 5.30 -7.05
CA TRP A 49 -16.66 5.86 -5.74
C TRP A 49 -16.29 4.95 -4.57
N ASP A 50 -15.68 3.81 -4.85
CA ASP A 50 -15.39 2.82 -3.81
C ASP A 50 -14.26 3.27 -2.89
N VAL A 51 -14.40 2.84 -1.64
CA VAL A 51 -13.42 3.01 -0.58
C VAL A 51 -13.08 1.61 -0.09
N GLU A 52 -11.86 1.17 -0.37
CA GLU A 52 -11.44 -0.19 -0.06
C GLU A 52 -10.63 -0.21 1.24
N PRO A 53 -11.01 -1.04 2.23
CA PRO A 53 -10.25 -1.19 3.45
C PRO A 53 -8.97 -2.01 3.20
N PHE A 54 -7.94 -1.75 4.00
CA PHE A 54 -6.75 -2.60 4.04
C PHE A 54 -6.26 -2.82 5.46
N THR A 55 -5.62 -3.96 5.66
CA THR A 55 -4.82 -4.29 6.84
C THR A 55 -3.50 -4.86 6.36
N LEU A 56 -2.39 -4.24 6.78
CA LEU A 56 -1.04 -4.71 6.50
C LEU A 56 -0.35 -5.03 7.81
N GLU A 57 0.28 -6.19 7.86
CA GLU A 57 1.09 -6.63 9.00
C GLU A 57 2.54 -6.84 8.58
N LEU A 58 3.46 -6.42 9.45
CA LEU A 58 4.88 -6.62 9.32
C LEU A 58 5.46 -7.02 10.67
N ARG A 59 6.25 -8.10 10.69
CA ARG A 59 7.08 -8.45 11.87
C ARG A 59 8.39 -7.66 11.82
N PRO A 60 8.65 -6.74 12.77
CA PRO A 60 9.91 -6.00 12.82
C PRO A 60 11.09 -6.94 13.04
N ARG A 61 12.25 -6.54 12.54
CA ARG A 61 13.53 -7.26 12.67
C ARG A 61 14.51 -6.60 13.64
N GLY A 62 14.13 -5.46 14.23
CA GLY A 62 14.89 -4.76 15.26
C GLY A 62 15.79 -3.63 14.75
N GLY A 63 15.69 -3.26 13.46
CA GLY A 63 16.46 -2.17 12.84
C GLY A 63 15.59 -1.02 12.33
N GLU A 64 14.27 -1.14 12.45
CA GLU A 64 13.30 -0.17 12.01
C GLU A 64 13.21 1.02 12.98
N GLN A 65 13.30 2.24 12.46
CA GLN A 65 13.00 3.46 13.22
C GLN A 65 11.61 4.02 12.92
N ARG A 66 11.08 3.74 11.72
CA ARG A 66 9.72 4.12 11.33
C ARG A 66 9.14 3.15 10.31
N PHE A 67 7.83 3.17 10.17
CA PHE A 67 7.08 2.36 9.22
C PHE A 67 6.32 3.24 8.23
N GLU A 68 6.23 2.81 6.98
CA GLU A 68 5.47 3.49 5.92
C GLU A 68 4.60 2.49 5.16
N VAL A 69 3.39 2.91 4.80
CA VAL A 69 2.62 2.25 3.75
C VAL A 69 2.99 2.89 2.42
N ARG A 70 3.42 2.07 1.45
CA ARG A 70 3.80 2.52 0.10
C ARG A 70 2.91 1.85 -0.94
N VAL A 71 2.50 2.64 -1.94
CA VAL A 71 1.94 2.11 -3.20
C VAL A 71 3.13 1.71 -4.07
N LYS A 72 3.19 0.44 -4.48
CA LYS A 72 4.29 -0.10 -5.30
C LYS A 72 3.96 -0.17 -6.77
N ALA A 73 2.70 -0.44 -7.08
CA ALA A 73 2.18 -0.47 -8.44
C ALA A 73 0.70 -0.10 -8.40
N PHE A 74 0.20 0.32 -9.55
CA PHE A 74 -1.22 0.50 -9.81
C PHE A 74 -1.53 0.18 -11.26
N LEU A 75 -2.77 -0.18 -11.55
CA LEU A 75 -3.27 -0.35 -12.91
C LEU A 75 -4.36 0.67 -13.20
N TYR A 76 -4.43 1.08 -14.46
CA TYR A 76 -5.54 1.87 -14.98
C TYR A 76 -6.60 0.94 -15.57
N GLN A 77 -7.86 1.38 -15.57
CA GLN A 77 -8.93 0.75 -16.33
C GLN A 77 -8.58 0.78 -17.82
N GLU A 78 -8.77 -0.35 -18.48
CA GLU A 78 -8.63 -0.47 -19.93
C GLU A 78 -9.64 0.48 -20.61
N GLY A 79 -9.15 1.34 -21.51
CA GLY A 79 -9.95 2.39 -22.16
C GLY A 79 -9.96 3.77 -21.48
N ALA A 80 -9.21 3.95 -20.38
CA ALA A 80 -8.94 5.29 -19.86
C ALA A 80 -8.18 6.11 -20.93
N PRO A 81 -8.63 7.31 -21.30
CA PRO A 81 -7.92 8.13 -22.27
C PRO A 81 -6.56 8.51 -21.68
N THR A 82 -5.47 7.95 -22.20
CA THR A 82 -4.15 8.54 -22.00
C THR A 82 -4.23 9.93 -22.61
N LYS A 83 -4.20 10.99 -21.77
CA LYS A 83 -4.09 12.36 -22.28
C LYS A 83 -2.90 12.41 -23.24
N GLY A 84 -3.21 12.62 -24.52
CA GLY A 84 -2.24 13.02 -25.54
C GLY A 84 -1.81 14.47 -25.35
#